data_AF-A0A497X250-F1
#
_entry.id   AF-A0A497X250-F1
#
_cell.length_a   1.000
_cell.length_b   1.000
_cell.length_c   1.000
_cell.angle_alpha   90.00
_cell.angle_beta   90.00
_cell.angle_gamma   90.00
#
_symmetry.space_group_name_H-M   'P 1'
#
loop_
_entity.id
_entity.type
_entity.pdbx_description
1 polymer ?
#
loop_
_entity_poly.entity_id
_entity_poly.type
_entity_poly.pdbx_seq_one_letter_code
_entity_poly.pdbx_strand_id
1 'polypeptide(L)'
;MARYGGVGGVGGVGGVGGVGGVGGVGGVGGVGGTGLGDFLGAGAVGPYNPALTVGLQTAAEGIEHVAGDGPAPVPTQLPENSTANLARSADWVRGSLYLTDFVKDVGSTVVGSQVSLSFEGHNLVSINRPSADLMAEQAKFVREYSDLRADRAAEITSQLGFPTEYFAMILALHPAHNRYTLELITVTQLMCAHMAMMAKYALAIRRPDQVDTRIMPMIATPGHGSFPSAHATEAYGVSTVMLGLMDAWQSFADNPDRRALLKQLANRIAVNRTVAGVHYPMDSWAGASLGQAIGGAILGRCGAAQSAKSITYTPNNTDFFGHEFDALVAGDPVSTDYGVQIGANVQSSQSDMFHWLWHKALKEAHTGDDGAMV
;
A
#
# COMPACT_ATOMS: atom_id res chain seq x y z
N MET A 1 0.74 -49.58 -64.28
CA MET A 1 1.83 -48.63 -63.94
C MET A 1 1.17 -47.36 -63.45
N ALA A 2 1.30 -47.06 -62.15
CA ALA A 2 1.36 -45.72 -61.51
C ALA A 2 0.47 -44.58 -62.06
N ARG A 3 -0.35 -43.83 -61.30
CA ARG A 3 -0.44 -43.50 -59.88
C ARG A 3 -1.77 -42.74 -59.65
N TYR A 4 -2.41 -42.95 -58.48
CA TYR A 4 -3.11 -42.03 -57.56
C TYR A 4 -3.48 -40.61 -58.04
N GLY A 5 -4.60 -39.96 -57.68
CA GLY A 5 -5.71 -40.12 -56.73
C GLY A 5 -6.70 -38.95 -56.99
N GLY A 6 -8.01 -39.05 -56.79
CA GLY A 6 -8.66 -39.12 -55.48
C GLY A 6 -9.07 -37.72 -54.99
N VAL A 7 -10.24 -37.23 -55.43
CA VAL A 7 -10.90 -36.06 -54.85
C VAL A 7 -11.40 -36.41 -53.45
N GLY A 8 -11.08 -35.60 -52.45
CA GLY A 8 -11.68 -35.74 -51.12
C GLY A 8 -11.19 -34.71 -50.11
N GLY A 9 -12.14 -34.02 -49.48
CA GLY A 9 -12.01 -33.51 -48.12
C GLY A 9 -11.87 -32.00 -47.98
N VAL A 10 -13.01 -31.31 -47.98
CA VAL A 10 -13.17 -30.08 -47.17
C VAL A 10 -12.86 -30.46 -45.72
N GLY A 11 -11.80 -29.87 -45.17
CA GLY A 11 -11.33 -30.14 -43.81
C GLY A 11 -11.16 -28.85 -43.03
N GLY A 12 -12.19 -28.51 -42.27
CA GLY A 12 -12.10 -27.84 -40.97
C GLY A 12 -11.50 -26.42 -40.93
N VAL A 13 -12.39 -25.43 -40.94
CA VAL A 13 -12.23 -24.28 -40.03
C VAL A 13 -12.27 -24.89 -38.62
N GLY A 14 -11.10 -25.00 -37.99
CA GLY A 14 -10.93 -25.69 -36.72
C GLY A 14 -10.02 -24.90 -35.81
N GLY A 15 -10.62 -24.20 -34.85
CA GLY A 15 -9.95 -23.71 -33.65
C GLY A 15 -9.51 -22.26 -33.70
N VAL A 16 -10.44 -21.35 -33.42
CA VAL A 16 -10.13 -20.25 -32.50
C VAL A 16 -9.78 -20.93 -31.16
N GLY A 17 -8.52 -21.35 -31.05
CA GLY A 17 -7.99 -22.12 -29.94
C GLY A 17 -7.31 -21.18 -28.97
N GLY A 18 -8.04 -20.83 -27.92
CA GLY A 18 -7.49 -20.20 -26.74
C GLY A 18 -7.31 -18.69 -26.90
N VAL A 19 -8.32 -17.96 -26.42
CA VAL A 19 -8.03 -16.82 -25.53
C VAL A 19 -7.18 -17.40 -24.39
N GLY A 20 -5.87 -17.45 -24.62
CA GLY A 20 -4.90 -17.87 -23.62
C GLY A 20 -4.92 -16.82 -22.53
N GLY A 21 -5.56 -17.17 -21.41
CA GLY A 21 -5.42 -16.51 -20.13
C GLY A 21 -5.50 -14.99 -20.20
N VAL A 22 -6.73 -14.47 -20.16
CA VAL A 22 -6.99 -13.21 -19.45
C VAL A 22 -6.65 -13.47 -17.98
N GLY A 23 -5.35 -13.44 -17.68
CA GLY A 23 -4.75 -13.41 -16.36
C GLY A 23 -4.13 -12.03 -16.11
N GLY A 24 -4.61 -11.00 -16.79
CA GLY A 24 -4.51 -9.63 -16.33
C GLY A 24 -5.76 -9.37 -15.51
N VAL A 25 -5.62 -9.43 -14.18
CA VAL A 25 -6.67 -9.02 -13.25
C VAL A 25 -7.17 -7.63 -13.68
N GLY A 26 -8.49 -7.53 -13.84
CA GLY A 26 -9.15 -6.42 -14.50
C GLY A 26 -8.92 -5.07 -13.82
N GLY A 27 -8.66 -4.08 -14.66
CA GLY A 27 -8.71 -2.66 -14.33
C GLY A 27 -9.34 -1.89 -15.49
N VAL A 28 -10.53 -2.29 -15.95
CA VAL A 28 -11.35 -1.47 -16.85
C VAL A 28 -12.49 -0.86 -16.06
N GLY A 29 -12.32 0.41 -15.70
CA GLY A 29 -13.39 1.41 -15.76
C GLY A 29 -14.46 1.35 -14.67
N GLY A 30 -14.09 1.75 -13.46
CA GLY A 30 -15.01 2.25 -12.45
C GLY A 30 -14.19 2.97 -11.37
N VAL A 31 -14.31 4.29 -11.29
CA VAL A 31 -13.58 5.17 -10.36
C VAL A 31 -13.65 4.61 -8.93
N GLY A 32 -12.56 3.98 -8.46
CA GLY A 32 -12.52 3.33 -7.14
C GLY A 32 -11.55 2.16 -7.00
N GLY A 33 -10.47 2.11 -7.79
CA GLY A 33 -9.43 1.09 -7.66
C GLY A 33 -8.85 1.09 -6.25
N THR A 34 -9.06 0.01 -5.50
CA THR A 34 -8.31 -0.25 -4.28
C THR A 34 -6.88 -0.58 -4.71
N GLY A 35 -5.88 0.06 -4.09
CA GLY A 35 -4.49 0.12 -4.60
C GLY A 35 -3.78 -1.21 -4.87
N LEU A 36 -4.33 -2.35 -4.40
CA LEU A 36 -3.91 -3.70 -4.78
C LEU A 36 -4.05 -3.98 -6.29
N GLY A 37 -5.14 -3.53 -6.93
CA GLY A 37 -5.39 -3.79 -8.36
C GLY A 37 -4.43 -3.04 -9.26
N ASP A 38 -4.22 -1.75 -8.98
CA ASP A 38 -3.28 -0.90 -9.71
C ASP A 38 -1.83 -1.36 -9.52
N PHE A 39 -1.50 -1.86 -8.32
CA PHE A 39 -0.17 -2.41 -8.01
C PHE A 39 0.16 -3.70 -8.77
N LEU A 40 -0.80 -4.62 -8.90
CA LEU A 40 -0.59 -5.88 -9.62
C LEU A 40 -0.41 -5.69 -11.13
N GLY A 41 -0.78 -4.52 -11.67
CA GLY A 41 -0.55 -4.15 -13.08
C GLY A 41 0.69 -3.28 -13.32
N ALA A 42 1.35 -2.76 -12.27
CA ALA A 42 2.43 -1.79 -12.41
C ALA A 42 3.69 -2.41 -13.06
N GLY A 43 4.20 -1.77 -14.11
CA GLY A 43 5.39 -2.20 -14.84
C GLY A 43 5.17 -3.37 -15.81
N ALA A 44 3.93 -3.80 -16.03
CA ALA A 44 3.62 -4.77 -17.07
C ALA A 44 3.70 -4.12 -18.46
N VAL A 45 4.40 -4.77 -19.40
CA VAL A 45 4.39 -4.34 -20.81
C VAL A 45 3.02 -4.68 -21.37
N GLY A 46 2.29 -3.67 -21.84
CA GLY A 46 1.00 -3.86 -22.50
C GLY A 46 1.15 -4.72 -23.78
N PRO A 47 0.08 -5.41 -24.20
CA PRO A 47 0.14 -6.23 -25.41
C PRO A 47 0.52 -5.36 -26.62
N TYR A 48 1.38 -5.90 -27.49
CA TYR A 48 1.65 -5.26 -28.77
C TYR A 48 0.38 -5.18 -29.61
N ASN A 49 0.22 -4.07 -30.32
CA ASN A 49 -0.88 -3.94 -31.28
C ASN A 49 -0.64 -4.89 -32.48
N PRO A 50 -1.70 -5.34 -33.17
CA PRO A 50 -1.57 -6.33 -34.24
C PRO A 50 -0.63 -5.91 -35.38
N ALA A 51 -0.62 -4.63 -35.76
CA ALA A 51 0.23 -4.13 -36.85
C ALA A 51 1.72 -4.20 -36.46
N LEU A 52 2.06 -3.82 -35.22
CA LEU A 52 3.40 -3.98 -34.68
C LEU A 52 3.80 -5.46 -34.64
N THR A 53 2.90 -6.35 -34.18
CA THR A 53 3.16 -7.79 -34.16
C THR A 53 3.51 -8.34 -35.54
N VAL A 54 2.74 -7.97 -36.58
CA VAL A 54 3.04 -8.38 -37.97
C VAL A 54 4.39 -7.81 -38.43
N GLY A 55 4.66 -6.53 -38.15
CA GLY A 55 5.94 -5.92 -38.49
C GLY A 55 7.14 -6.61 -37.84
N LEU A 56 7.01 -6.99 -36.56
CA LEU A 56 8.04 -7.75 -35.83
C LEU A 56 8.26 -9.15 -36.44
N GLN A 57 7.18 -9.83 -36.84
CA GLN A 57 7.25 -11.13 -37.51
C GLN A 57 7.98 -11.04 -38.86
N THR A 58 7.55 -10.13 -39.73
CA THR A 58 8.17 -9.92 -41.04
C THR A 58 9.65 -9.54 -40.91
N ALA A 59 9.99 -8.71 -39.92
CA ALA A 59 11.38 -8.35 -39.65
C ALA A 59 12.20 -9.57 -39.21
N ALA A 60 11.67 -10.40 -38.30
CA ALA A 60 12.35 -11.62 -37.84
C ALA A 60 12.64 -12.57 -39.01
N GLU A 61 11.62 -12.90 -39.81
CA GLU A 61 11.75 -13.77 -40.99
C GLU A 61 12.75 -13.21 -42.02
N GLY A 62 12.79 -11.88 -42.18
CA GLY A 62 13.67 -11.22 -43.14
C GLY A 62 15.15 -11.25 -42.75
N ILE A 63 15.49 -11.33 -41.47
CA ILE A 63 16.89 -11.20 -40.99
C ILE A 63 17.45 -12.47 -40.33
N GLU A 64 16.60 -13.42 -39.94
CA GLU A 64 17.02 -14.62 -39.17
C GLU A 64 18.09 -15.43 -39.89
N HIS A 65 18.06 -15.48 -41.23
CA HIS A 65 19.04 -16.20 -42.05
C HIS A 65 20.50 -15.73 -41.87
N VAL A 66 20.72 -14.55 -41.26
CA VAL A 66 22.05 -14.03 -40.93
C VAL A 66 22.60 -14.67 -39.65
N ALA A 67 21.73 -15.17 -38.77
CA ALA A 67 22.15 -15.94 -37.60
C ALA A 67 22.61 -17.34 -38.03
N GLY A 68 23.65 -17.86 -37.37
CA GLY A 68 24.15 -19.21 -37.65
C GLY A 68 23.15 -20.30 -37.23
N ASP A 69 23.28 -21.49 -37.81
CA ASP A 69 22.45 -22.68 -37.58
C ASP A 69 22.99 -23.63 -36.49
N GLY A 70 23.95 -23.14 -35.70
CA GLY A 70 24.60 -23.90 -34.63
C GLY A 70 23.69 -24.19 -33.43
N PRO A 71 24.10 -25.09 -32.53
CA PRO A 71 23.36 -25.35 -31.30
C PRO A 71 23.23 -24.08 -30.45
N ALA A 72 22.14 -23.99 -29.68
CA ALA A 72 21.93 -22.88 -28.76
C ALA A 72 23.12 -22.75 -27.79
N PRO A 73 23.60 -21.52 -27.53
CA PRO A 73 24.70 -21.31 -26.60
C PRO A 73 24.29 -21.71 -25.17
N VAL A 74 25.22 -22.30 -24.43
CA VAL A 74 25.01 -22.62 -23.01
C VAL A 74 25.04 -21.31 -22.21
N PRO A 75 23.95 -20.92 -21.53
CA PRO A 75 23.90 -19.67 -20.78
C PRO A 75 24.63 -19.79 -19.43
N THR A 76 25.07 -18.66 -18.89
CA THR A 76 25.47 -18.56 -17.48
C THR A 76 24.22 -18.54 -16.60
N GLN A 77 24.21 -19.37 -15.55
CA GLN A 77 23.11 -19.40 -14.59
C GLN A 77 23.07 -18.13 -13.73
N LEU A 78 21.87 -17.64 -13.47
CA LEU A 78 21.64 -16.58 -12.48
C LEU A 78 21.77 -17.16 -11.06
N PRO A 79 22.12 -16.34 -10.05
CA PRO A 79 22.20 -16.82 -8.68
C PRO A 79 20.82 -17.29 -8.17
N GLU A 80 20.79 -18.50 -7.61
CA GLU A 80 19.58 -19.09 -7.03
C GLU A 80 19.16 -18.34 -5.75
N ASN A 81 17.85 -18.17 -5.56
CA ASN A 81 17.25 -17.56 -4.36
C ASN A 81 17.96 -16.27 -3.87
N SER A 82 18.29 -15.36 -4.79
CA SER A 82 19.09 -14.17 -4.49
C SER A 82 18.34 -12.87 -4.78
N THR A 83 18.52 -11.87 -3.90
CA THR A 83 18.04 -10.50 -4.10
C THR A 83 18.69 -9.79 -5.29
N ALA A 84 19.79 -10.32 -5.82
CA ALA A 84 20.38 -9.85 -7.08
C ALA A 84 19.39 -9.92 -8.26
N ASN A 85 18.42 -10.83 -8.21
CA ASN A 85 17.39 -10.98 -9.24
C ASN A 85 16.31 -9.88 -9.16
N LEU A 86 16.12 -9.24 -8.00
CA LEU A 86 15.09 -8.20 -7.82
C LEU A 86 15.30 -7.02 -8.77
N ALA A 87 16.55 -6.62 -9.03
CA ALA A 87 16.85 -5.51 -9.94
C ALA A 87 16.34 -5.69 -11.38
N ARG A 88 16.04 -6.94 -11.79
CA ARG A 88 15.55 -7.31 -13.13
C ARG A 88 14.06 -7.62 -13.16
N SER A 89 13.46 -7.86 -12.00
CA SER A 89 12.04 -8.17 -11.87
C SER A 89 11.20 -6.93 -12.14
N ALA A 90 10.02 -7.09 -12.74
CA ALA A 90 9.04 -6.01 -12.84
C ALA A 90 8.50 -5.62 -11.45
N ASP A 91 7.94 -4.42 -11.33
CA ASP A 91 7.49 -3.84 -10.05
C ASP A 91 6.43 -4.72 -9.37
N TRP A 92 5.43 -5.20 -10.12
CA TRP A 92 4.41 -6.12 -9.59
C TRP A 92 4.98 -7.44 -9.07
N VAL A 93 6.08 -7.94 -9.65
CA VAL A 93 6.77 -9.15 -9.20
C VAL A 93 7.45 -8.90 -7.87
N ARG A 94 8.23 -7.82 -7.76
CA ARG A 94 8.87 -7.43 -6.50
C ARG A 94 7.84 -7.22 -5.40
N GLY A 95 6.75 -6.55 -5.75
CA GLY A 95 5.60 -6.35 -4.90
C GLY A 95 4.99 -7.61 -4.33
N SER A 96 4.76 -8.61 -5.18
CA SER A 96 4.24 -9.92 -4.76
C SER A 96 5.21 -10.63 -3.81
N LEU A 97 6.52 -10.50 -4.04
CA LEU A 97 7.55 -11.06 -3.19
C LEU A 97 7.63 -10.36 -1.82
N TYR A 98 7.56 -9.03 -1.77
CA TYR A 98 7.52 -8.28 -0.50
C TYR A 98 6.28 -8.64 0.31
N LEU A 99 5.11 -8.74 -0.34
CA LEU A 99 3.89 -9.18 0.34
C LEU A 99 4.06 -10.57 0.94
N THR A 100 4.51 -11.54 0.14
CA THR A 100 4.73 -12.92 0.61
C THR A 100 5.73 -12.99 1.76
N ASP A 101 6.82 -12.23 1.66
CA ASP A 101 7.83 -12.17 2.70
C ASP A 101 7.31 -11.55 4.00
N PHE A 102 6.46 -10.52 3.92
CA PHE A 102 5.92 -9.85 5.11
C PHE A 102 4.79 -10.64 5.77
N VAL A 103 3.79 -11.09 5.00
CA VAL A 103 2.57 -11.70 5.56
C VAL A 103 2.79 -13.06 6.19
N LYS A 104 3.89 -13.76 5.84
CA LYS A 104 4.23 -15.05 6.47
C LYS A 104 4.43 -14.94 7.99
N ASP A 105 4.78 -13.75 8.47
CA ASP A 105 5.05 -13.46 9.88
C ASP A 105 3.91 -12.68 10.56
N VAL A 106 2.80 -12.41 9.86
CA VAL A 106 1.63 -11.73 10.41
C VAL A 106 0.72 -12.73 11.13
N GLY A 107 0.37 -12.41 12.38
CA GLY A 107 -0.62 -13.16 13.15
C GLY A 107 -1.87 -12.32 13.45
N SER A 108 -2.99 -13.02 13.67
CA SER A 108 -4.26 -12.40 14.09
C SER A 108 -4.98 -13.30 15.07
N THR A 109 -5.36 -12.74 16.22
CA THR A 109 -6.12 -13.43 17.26
C THR A 109 -7.34 -12.60 17.62
N VAL A 110 -8.50 -13.25 17.77
CA VAL A 110 -9.73 -12.61 18.23
C VAL A 110 -10.13 -13.24 19.57
N VAL A 111 -10.23 -12.43 20.62
CA VAL A 111 -10.68 -12.86 21.95
C VAL A 111 -11.84 -11.96 22.38
N GLY A 112 -13.02 -12.56 22.52
CA GLY A 112 -14.24 -11.80 22.82
C GLY A 112 -14.51 -10.73 21.76
N SER A 113 -14.48 -9.47 22.18
CA SER A 113 -14.70 -8.29 21.32
C SER A 113 -13.40 -7.53 21.01
N GLN A 114 -12.24 -8.15 21.11
CA GLN A 114 -10.95 -7.55 20.79
C GLN A 114 -10.26 -8.36 19.67
N VAL A 115 -9.69 -7.66 18.70
CA VAL A 115 -8.73 -8.25 17.74
C VAL A 115 -7.33 -7.79 18.10
N SER A 116 -6.38 -8.72 18.08
CA SER A 116 -4.96 -8.44 18.23
C SER A 116 -4.22 -8.89 16.98
N LEU A 117 -3.48 -7.98 16.35
CA LEU A 117 -2.60 -8.28 15.24
C LEU A 117 -1.17 -8.32 15.75
N SER A 118 -0.41 -9.32 15.29
CA SER A 118 0.98 -9.53 15.67
C SER A 118 1.88 -9.65 14.46
N PHE A 119 3.18 -9.46 14.69
CA PHE A 119 4.23 -9.65 13.71
C PHE A 119 5.40 -10.38 14.37
N GLU A 120 5.88 -11.47 13.76
CA GLU A 120 6.91 -12.36 14.33
C GLU A 120 6.56 -12.84 15.76
N GLY A 121 5.26 -13.03 16.04
CA GLY A 121 4.76 -13.42 17.36
C GLY A 121 4.67 -12.28 18.40
N HIS A 122 5.16 -11.08 18.08
CA HIS A 122 5.05 -9.89 18.94
C HIS A 122 3.76 -9.12 18.65
N ASN A 123 3.04 -8.71 19.69
CA ASN A 123 1.81 -7.91 19.51
C ASN A 123 2.13 -6.54 18.91
N LEU A 124 1.47 -6.19 17.81
CA LEU A 124 1.55 -4.86 17.21
C LEU A 124 0.42 -3.97 17.73
N VAL A 125 -0.83 -4.44 17.61
CA VAL A 125 -1.99 -3.67 18.06
C VAL A 125 -3.05 -4.59 18.63
N SER A 126 -3.73 -4.13 19.67
CA SER A 126 -4.94 -4.75 20.22
C SER A 126 -6.07 -3.73 20.18
N ILE A 127 -7.13 -4.02 19.43
CA ILE A 127 -8.21 -3.08 19.15
C ILE A 127 -9.53 -3.65 19.67
N ASN A 128 -10.18 -2.91 20.56
CA ASN A 128 -11.50 -3.26 21.07
C ASN A 128 -12.58 -2.83 20.08
N ARG A 129 -13.56 -3.70 19.88
CA ARG A 129 -14.75 -3.42 19.09
C ARG A 129 -15.60 -2.36 19.80
N PRO A 130 -15.99 -1.25 19.13
CA PRO A 130 -16.87 -0.25 19.72
C PRO A 130 -18.29 -0.78 19.95
N SER A 131 -19.01 -0.20 20.91
CA SER A 131 -20.43 -0.49 21.16
C SER A 131 -21.34 0.13 20.10
N ALA A 132 -22.60 -0.32 20.05
CA ALA A 132 -23.60 0.27 19.17
C ALA A 132 -23.91 1.73 19.53
N ASP A 133 -23.97 2.04 20.83
CA ASP A 133 -24.21 3.40 21.32
C ASP A 133 -23.07 4.34 20.92
N LEU A 134 -21.81 3.88 21.03
CA LEU A 134 -20.65 4.67 20.62
C LEU A 134 -20.67 4.98 19.12
N MET A 135 -21.10 4.04 18.26
CA MET A 135 -21.29 4.32 16.82
C MET A 135 -22.30 5.46 16.60
N ALA A 136 -23.42 5.44 17.33
CA ALA A 136 -24.45 6.47 17.22
C ALA A 136 -23.97 7.83 17.74
N GLU A 137 -23.19 7.84 18.82
CA GLU A 137 -22.56 9.06 19.36
C GLU A 137 -21.55 9.66 18.36
N GLN A 138 -20.64 8.83 17.82
CA GLN A 138 -19.62 9.25 16.86
C GLN A 138 -20.20 9.74 15.52
N ALA A 139 -21.41 9.29 15.14
CA ALA A 139 -22.10 9.80 13.96
C ALA A 139 -22.34 11.32 14.02
N LYS A 140 -22.38 11.92 15.23
CA LYS A 140 -22.46 13.38 15.39
C LYS A 140 -21.28 14.10 14.75
N PHE A 141 -20.06 13.66 15.02
CA PHE A 141 -18.86 14.24 14.42
C PHE A 141 -18.95 14.17 12.89
N VAL A 142 -19.31 13.01 12.33
CA VAL A 142 -19.39 12.84 10.87
C VAL A 142 -20.35 13.83 10.21
N ARG A 143 -21.47 14.16 10.86
CA ARG A 143 -22.39 15.21 10.38
C ARG A 143 -21.77 16.61 10.47
N GLU A 144 -21.10 16.93 11.58
CA GLU A 144 -20.43 18.22 11.78
C GLU A 144 -19.30 18.45 10.77
N TYR A 145 -18.52 17.41 10.45
CA TYR A 145 -17.49 17.47 9.42
C TYR A 145 -18.02 17.66 7.99
N SER A 146 -19.33 17.51 7.75
CA SER A 146 -19.90 17.63 6.41
C SER A 146 -19.82 19.05 5.83
N ASP A 147 -19.72 20.06 6.68
CA ASP A 147 -19.55 21.46 6.27
C ASP A 147 -18.22 21.70 5.52
N LEU A 148 -17.21 20.84 5.75
CA LEU A 148 -15.90 20.94 5.09
C LEU A 148 -15.88 20.33 3.67
N ARG A 149 -16.96 19.66 3.23
CA ARG A 149 -16.94 18.89 1.97
C ARG A 149 -16.66 19.75 0.75
N ALA A 150 -17.17 20.98 0.71
CA ALA A 150 -16.92 21.89 -0.40
C ALA A 150 -15.41 22.14 -0.59
N ASP A 151 -14.69 22.37 0.51
CA ASP A 151 -13.24 22.66 0.49
C ASP A 151 -12.40 21.39 0.29
N ARG A 152 -12.88 20.24 0.77
CA ARG A 152 -12.11 18.98 0.77
C ARG A 152 -12.40 18.06 -0.41
N ALA A 153 -13.39 18.36 -1.24
CA ALA A 153 -13.86 17.44 -2.27
C ALA A 153 -12.74 16.95 -3.22
N ALA A 154 -11.96 17.87 -3.79
CA ALA A 154 -10.90 17.52 -4.75
C ALA A 154 -9.78 16.70 -4.10
N GLU A 155 -9.44 17.03 -2.86
CA GLU A 155 -8.46 16.29 -2.08
C GLU A 155 -9.00 14.87 -1.75
N ILE A 156 -10.27 14.77 -1.34
CA ILE A 156 -10.90 13.50 -0.99
C ILE A 156 -10.97 12.53 -2.18
N THR A 157 -11.36 13.03 -3.35
CA THR A 157 -11.56 12.21 -4.56
C THR A 157 -10.25 11.75 -5.19
N SER A 158 -9.21 12.58 -5.15
CA SER A 158 -7.86 12.18 -5.62
C SER A 158 -7.15 11.20 -4.66
N GLN A 159 -7.62 11.09 -3.42
CA GLN A 159 -7.13 10.14 -2.41
C GLN A 159 -7.93 8.82 -2.38
N LEU A 160 -8.72 8.47 -3.41
CA LEU A 160 -9.49 7.21 -3.40
C LEU A 160 -8.58 5.97 -3.48
N GLY A 161 -7.49 6.06 -4.25
CA GLY A 161 -6.40 5.09 -4.25
C GLY A 161 -5.35 5.41 -3.18
N PHE A 162 -4.14 4.90 -3.38
CA PHE A 162 -3.00 5.21 -2.54
C PHE A 162 -2.53 6.66 -2.74
N PRO A 163 -2.48 7.52 -1.69
CA PRO A 163 -2.17 8.94 -1.85
C PRO A 163 -0.65 9.22 -1.91
N THR A 164 0.08 8.47 -2.73
CA THR A 164 1.56 8.50 -2.80
C THR A 164 2.11 9.87 -3.20
N GLU A 165 1.45 10.56 -4.12
CA GLU A 165 1.85 11.87 -4.65
C GLU A 165 1.86 12.95 -3.56
N TYR A 166 1.00 12.83 -2.55
CA TYR A 166 0.95 13.76 -1.44
C TYR A 166 2.22 13.70 -0.58
N PHE A 167 2.74 12.49 -0.36
CA PHE A 167 4.02 12.28 0.32
C PHE A 167 5.19 12.75 -0.56
N ALA A 168 5.15 12.42 -1.85
CA ALA A 168 6.16 12.84 -2.82
C ALA A 168 6.32 14.36 -2.89
N MET A 169 5.21 15.11 -2.82
CA MET A 169 5.22 16.57 -2.80
C MET A 169 6.00 17.14 -1.60
N ILE A 170 5.85 16.54 -0.41
CA ILE A 170 6.55 16.97 0.81
C ILE A 170 8.03 16.58 0.77
N LEU A 171 8.37 15.47 0.14
CA LEU A 171 9.73 14.93 0.10
C LEU A 171 10.50 15.23 -1.18
N ALA A 172 9.94 16.08 -2.06
CA ALA A 172 10.51 16.41 -3.37
C ALA A 172 10.92 15.15 -4.16
N LEU A 173 10.05 14.14 -4.18
CA LEU A 173 10.29 12.89 -4.90
C LEU A 173 9.83 13.01 -6.34
N HIS A 174 10.65 12.54 -7.27
CA HIS A 174 10.33 12.47 -8.69
C HIS A 174 10.44 11.03 -9.21
N PRO A 175 9.47 10.52 -9.98
CA PRO A 175 9.50 9.12 -10.45
C PRO A 175 10.76 8.70 -11.21
N ALA A 176 11.42 9.63 -11.89
CA ALA A 176 12.66 9.35 -12.61
C ALA A 176 13.87 9.11 -11.69
N HIS A 177 13.87 9.66 -10.48
CA HIS A 177 15.04 9.66 -9.58
C HIS A 177 14.78 8.91 -8.27
N ASN A 178 13.51 8.77 -7.86
CA ASN A 178 13.10 8.26 -6.56
C ASN A 178 12.23 7.00 -6.66
N ARG A 179 12.49 6.15 -7.66
CA ARG A 179 11.64 4.98 -7.94
C ARG A 179 11.57 4.01 -6.76
N TYR A 180 12.69 3.81 -6.06
CA TYR A 180 12.76 2.86 -4.94
C TYR A 180 12.11 3.42 -3.68
N THR A 181 12.17 4.74 -3.48
CA THR A 181 11.45 5.42 -2.41
C THR A 181 9.93 5.34 -2.65
N LEU A 182 9.48 5.59 -3.89
CA LEU A 182 8.06 5.46 -4.26
C LEU A 182 7.58 4.00 -4.14
N GLU A 183 8.42 3.04 -4.51
CA GLU A 183 8.15 1.62 -4.29
C GLU A 183 8.04 1.28 -2.80
N LEU A 184 8.92 1.81 -1.94
CA LEU A 184 8.85 1.63 -0.49
C LEU A 184 7.55 2.20 0.10
N ILE A 185 7.11 3.38 -0.35
CA ILE A 185 5.81 3.95 0.02
C ILE A 185 4.67 3.00 -0.38
N THR A 186 4.70 2.52 -1.62
CA THR A 186 3.63 1.67 -2.17
C THR A 186 3.54 0.33 -1.44
N VAL A 187 4.69 -0.31 -1.17
CA VAL A 187 4.74 -1.57 -0.39
C VAL A 187 4.25 -1.35 1.03
N THR A 188 4.55 -0.20 1.64
CA THR A 188 4.06 0.16 2.97
C THR A 188 2.54 0.27 2.99
N GLN A 189 1.95 0.97 2.01
CA GLN A 189 0.50 1.11 1.87
C GLN A 189 -0.16 -0.26 1.64
N LEU A 190 0.46 -1.11 0.83
CA LEU A 190 -0.01 -2.48 0.57
C LEU A 190 -0.11 -3.32 1.85
N MET A 191 0.93 -3.32 2.69
CA MET A 191 0.90 -4.06 3.97
C MET A 191 -0.14 -3.49 4.93
N CYS A 192 -0.23 -2.15 5.00
CA CYS A 192 -1.23 -1.44 5.80
C CYS A 192 -2.66 -1.83 5.39
N ALA A 193 -2.95 -1.79 4.09
CA ALA A 193 -4.26 -2.16 3.54
C ALA A 193 -4.60 -3.63 3.87
N HIS A 194 -3.66 -4.55 3.67
CA HIS A 194 -3.85 -5.97 3.95
C HIS A 194 -4.24 -6.23 5.42
N MET A 195 -3.45 -5.69 6.35
CA MET A 195 -3.68 -5.88 7.78
C MET A 195 -4.92 -5.13 8.28
N ALA A 196 -5.23 -3.96 7.71
CA ALA A 196 -6.49 -3.26 8.00
C ALA A 196 -7.72 -4.11 7.60
N MET A 197 -7.66 -4.85 6.48
CA MET A 197 -8.74 -5.76 6.10
C MET A 197 -8.91 -6.92 7.08
N MET A 198 -7.82 -7.47 7.61
CA MET A 198 -7.86 -8.51 8.65
C MET A 198 -8.60 -8.01 9.89
N ALA A 199 -8.27 -6.81 10.38
CA ALA A 199 -8.96 -6.20 11.51
C ALA A 199 -10.43 -5.87 11.21
N LYS A 200 -10.74 -5.35 10.02
CA LYS A 200 -12.13 -5.05 9.60
C LYS A 200 -12.99 -6.30 9.55
N TYR A 201 -12.45 -7.41 9.06
CA TYR A 201 -13.15 -8.69 9.03
C TYR A 201 -13.51 -9.15 10.45
N ALA A 202 -12.55 -9.09 11.37
CA ALA A 202 -12.75 -9.47 12.77
C ALA A 202 -13.74 -8.55 13.51
N LEU A 203 -13.66 -7.24 13.27
CA LEU A 203 -14.42 -6.23 14.02
C LEU A 203 -15.80 -5.92 13.42
N ALA A 204 -16.00 -6.15 12.13
CA ALA A 204 -17.29 -6.08 11.43
C ALA A 204 -18.19 -4.87 11.84
N ILE A 205 -17.64 -3.66 11.77
CA ILE A 205 -18.32 -2.41 12.17
C ILE A 205 -19.07 -1.77 11.00
N ARG A 206 -20.30 -1.29 11.27
CA ARG A 206 -21.17 -0.60 10.31
C ARG A 206 -20.61 0.77 9.94
N ARG A 207 -20.80 1.17 8.68
CA ARG A 207 -20.42 2.50 8.19
C ARG A 207 -21.36 3.59 8.72
N PRO A 208 -20.94 4.87 8.73
CA PRO A 208 -21.77 5.97 9.25
C PRO A 208 -23.16 6.10 8.60
N ASP A 209 -23.24 5.93 7.28
CA ASP A 209 -24.50 5.97 6.50
C ASP A 209 -25.48 4.84 6.83
N GLN A 210 -24.97 3.73 7.38
CA GLN A 210 -25.77 2.59 7.84
C GLN A 210 -26.30 2.78 9.27
N VAL A 211 -25.79 3.77 10.01
CA VAL A 211 -26.17 4.07 11.40
C VAL A 211 -27.06 5.31 11.46
N ASP A 212 -26.80 6.33 10.65
CA ASP A 212 -27.56 7.57 10.61
C ASP A 212 -27.82 8.02 9.17
N THR A 213 -29.09 7.98 8.75
CA THR A 213 -29.53 8.34 7.40
C THR A 213 -29.30 9.81 7.03
N ARG A 214 -29.01 10.67 8.02
CA ARG A 214 -28.62 12.07 7.79
C ARG A 214 -27.19 12.18 7.25
N ILE A 215 -26.41 11.10 7.32
CA ILE A 215 -25.07 11.03 6.72
C ILE A 215 -25.22 10.46 5.32
N MET A 216 -25.15 11.33 4.32
CA MET A 216 -25.05 10.96 2.91
C MET A 216 -23.59 11.15 2.46
N PRO A 217 -22.81 10.07 2.31
CA PRO A 217 -21.40 10.16 1.95
C PRO A 217 -21.21 10.77 0.55
N MET A 218 -20.11 11.50 0.37
CA MET A 218 -19.81 12.15 -0.92
C MET A 218 -19.02 11.25 -1.89
N ILE A 219 -18.64 10.06 -1.44
CA ILE A 219 -18.01 9.00 -2.22
C ILE A 219 -18.71 7.67 -1.91
N ALA A 220 -18.62 6.71 -2.83
CA ALA A 220 -19.19 5.39 -2.61
C ALA A 220 -18.59 4.73 -1.36
N THR A 221 -19.46 4.17 -0.50
CA THR A 221 -19.01 3.40 0.66
C THR A 221 -18.46 2.04 0.20
N PRO A 222 -17.21 1.68 0.55
CA PRO A 222 -16.67 0.38 0.19
C PRO A 222 -17.46 -0.78 0.80
N GLY A 223 -17.48 -1.93 0.13
CA GLY A 223 -18.20 -3.16 0.53
C GLY A 223 -17.64 -3.91 1.75
N HIS A 224 -16.92 -3.22 2.64
CA HIS A 224 -16.31 -3.78 3.86
C HIS A 224 -16.51 -2.83 5.06
N GLY A 225 -16.30 -3.36 6.27
CA GLY A 225 -16.51 -2.62 7.53
C GLY A 225 -15.71 -1.32 7.64
N SER A 226 -16.17 -0.41 8.51
CA SER A 226 -15.53 0.90 8.70
C SER A 226 -14.25 0.83 9.55
N PHE A 227 -14.19 -0.05 10.54
CA PHE A 227 -13.19 0.04 11.59
C PHE A 227 -12.11 -1.05 11.49
N PRO A 228 -10.80 -0.72 11.53
CA PRO A 228 -10.18 0.63 11.53
C PRO A 228 -10.20 1.31 10.14
N SER A 229 -9.90 2.61 10.05
CA SER A 229 -9.77 3.33 8.77
C SER A 229 -8.50 2.90 8.02
N ALA A 230 -8.65 2.34 6.81
CA ALA A 230 -7.51 1.86 6.01
C ALA A 230 -6.61 3.01 5.52
N HIS A 231 -7.19 4.10 5.02
CA HIS A 231 -6.45 5.31 4.64
C HIS A 231 -5.67 5.91 5.81
N ALA A 232 -6.21 5.87 7.03
CA ALA A 232 -5.45 6.30 8.21
C ALA A 232 -4.29 5.35 8.49
N THR A 233 -4.50 4.03 8.43
CA THR A 233 -3.44 3.01 8.56
C THR A 233 -2.33 3.23 7.54
N GLU A 234 -2.67 3.39 6.27
CA GLU A 234 -1.74 3.63 5.17
C GLU A 234 -0.94 4.92 5.39
N ALA A 235 -1.62 6.02 5.72
CA ALA A 235 -0.96 7.31 5.85
C ALA A 235 -0.02 7.37 7.07
N TYR A 236 -0.41 6.79 8.21
CA TYR A 236 0.45 6.72 9.39
C TYR A 236 1.58 5.70 9.23
N GLY A 237 1.36 4.61 8.50
CA GLY A 237 2.43 3.66 8.12
C GLY A 237 3.48 4.32 7.23
N VAL A 238 3.05 4.99 6.16
CA VAL A 238 3.96 5.72 5.26
C VAL A 238 4.68 6.83 6.01
N SER A 239 3.98 7.64 6.81
CA SER A 239 4.61 8.68 7.63
C SER A 239 5.69 8.08 8.52
N THR A 240 5.43 6.97 9.21
CA THR A 240 6.42 6.29 10.07
C THR A 240 7.66 5.84 9.29
N VAL A 241 7.50 5.18 8.14
CA VAL A 241 8.62 4.68 7.32
C VAL A 241 9.42 5.84 6.72
N MET A 242 8.75 6.87 6.21
CA MET A 242 9.39 8.04 5.60
C MET A 242 10.14 8.88 6.62
N LEU A 243 9.63 9.02 7.85
CA LEU A 243 10.36 9.67 8.93
C LEU A 243 11.67 8.92 9.23
N GLY A 244 11.63 7.58 9.30
CA GLY A 244 12.84 6.77 9.45
C GLY A 244 13.82 6.91 8.29
N LEU A 245 13.31 7.02 7.04
CA LEU A 245 14.15 7.21 5.86
C LEU A 245 14.80 8.59 5.85
N MET A 246 14.06 9.64 6.21
CA MET A 246 14.59 11.00 6.34
C MET A 246 15.69 11.10 7.40
N ASP A 247 15.51 10.43 8.54
CA ASP A 247 16.51 10.40 9.61
C ASP A 247 17.81 9.71 9.14
N ALA A 248 17.71 8.75 8.20
CA ALA A 248 18.85 8.10 7.57
C ALA A 248 19.49 8.91 6.42
N TRP A 249 18.69 9.62 5.62
CA TRP A 249 19.19 10.46 4.53
C TRP A 249 20.00 11.66 5.02
N GLN A 250 19.52 12.33 6.08
CA GLN A 250 20.11 13.58 6.59
C GLN A 250 20.38 14.63 5.51
N SER A 251 19.62 14.60 4.41
CA SER A 251 19.86 15.41 3.21
C SER A 251 19.12 16.75 3.20
N PHE A 252 18.11 16.91 4.06
CA PHE A 252 17.27 18.11 4.12
C PHE A 252 17.70 19.04 5.25
N ALA A 253 18.05 20.29 4.91
CA ALA A 253 18.32 21.32 5.91
C ALA A 253 17.06 21.72 6.71
N ASP A 254 15.88 21.59 6.10
CA ASP A 254 14.55 21.88 6.65
C ASP A 254 13.86 20.61 7.21
N ASN A 255 14.65 19.62 7.66
CA ASN A 255 14.14 18.34 8.15
C ASN A 255 13.02 18.49 9.22
N PRO A 256 13.15 19.34 10.27
CA PRO A 256 12.09 19.51 11.27
C PRO A 256 10.72 19.91 10.69
N ASP A 257 10.70 20.80 9.70
CA ASP A 257 9.47 21.29 9.08
C ASP A 257 8.84 20.20 8.20
N ARG A 258 9.65 19.49 7.40
CA ARG A 258 9.17 18.36 6.59
C ARG A 258 8.58 17.24 7.44
N ARG A 259 9.21 16.95 8.59
CA ARG A 259 8.70 15.99 9.56
C ARG A 259 7.31 16.38 10.09
N ALA A 260 7.12 17.65 10.43
CA ALA A 260 5.83 18.17 10.88
C ALA A 260 4.78 18.09 9.75
N LEU A 261 5.16 18.41 8.52
CA LEU A 261 4.28 18.30 7.35
C LEU A 261 3.85 16.86 7.06
N LEU A 262 4.75 15.87 7.15
CA LEU A 262 4.41 14.46 6.96
C LEU A 262 3.38 13.96 7.98
N LYS A 263 3.60 14.29 9.26
CA LYS A 263 2.66 13.98 10.35
C LYS A 263 1.30 14.64 10.12
N GLN A 264 1.31 15.93 9.77
CA GLN A 264 0.08 16.67 9.50
C GLN A 264 -0.64 16.16 8.24
N LEU A 265 0.09 15.70 7.21
CA LEU A 265 -0.49 15.07 6.03
C LEU A 265 -1.20 13.76 6.39
N ALA A 266 -0.60 12.92 7.23
CA ALA A 266 -1.24 11.68 7.68
C ALA A 266 -2.55 11.96 8.43
N ASN A 267 -2.53 12.94 9.33
CA ASN A 267 -3.72 13.45 10.01
C ASN A 267 -4.78 13.95 9.01
N ARG A 268 -4.37 14.75 8.01
CA ARG A 268 -5.25 15.32 6.98
C ARG A 268 -5.94 14.24 6.15
N ILE A 269 -5.21 13.22 5.70
CA ILE A 269 -5.76 12.09 4.93
C ILE A 269 -6.78 11.31 5.77
N ALA A 270 -6.48 11.06 7.05
CA ALA A 270 -7.37 10.37 7.97
C ALA A 270 -8.69 11.16 8.18
N VAL A 271 -8.60 12.44 8.54
CA VAL A 271 -9.76 13.33 8.77
C VAL A 271 -10.61 13.49 7.50
N ASN A 272 -9.99 13.54 6.33
CA ASN A 272 -10.71 13.62 5.06
C ASN A 272 -11.71 12.46 4.86
N ARG A 273 -11.49 11.30 5.48
CA ARG A 273 -12.46 10.18 5.42
C ARG A 273 -13.69 10.41 6.30
N THR A 274 -13.55 11.15 7.40
CA THR A 274 -14.67 11.61 8.23
C THR A 274 -15.47 12.69 7.49
N VAL A 275 -14.79 13.67 6.88
CA VAL A 275 -15.42 14.67 5.99
C VAL A 275 -16.20 14.00 4.86
N ALA A 276 -15.62 12.97 4.25
CA ALA A 276 -16.26 12.22 3.18
C ALA A 276 -17.53 11.46 3.61
N GLY A 277 -17.74 11.28 4.91
CA GLY A 277 -18.88 10.57 5.49
C GLY A 277 -18.70 9.06 5.59
N VAL A 278 -17.48 8.53 5.40
CA VAL A 278 -17.25 7.08 5.30
C VAL A 278 -16.58 6.45 6.53
N HIS A 279 -15.98 7.26 7.41
CA HIS A 279 -15.31 6.81 8.64
C HIS A 279 -15.67 7.69 9.83
N TYR A 280 -15.74 7.08 11.02
CA TYR A 280 -15.83 7.81 12.29
C TYR A 280 -14.46 8.29 12.76
N PRO A 281 -14.36 9.33 13.61
CA PRO A 281 -13.09 9.70 14.24
C PRO A 281 -12.39 8.54 14.96
N MET A 282 -13.14 7.68 15.67
CA MET A 282 -12.58 6.48 16.30
C MET A 282 -11.91 5.53 15.29
N ASP A 283 -12.36 5.47 14.04
CA ASP A 283 -11.75 4.65 12.99
C ASP A 283 -10.34 5.17 12.65
N SER A 284 -10.14 6.49 12.71
CA SER A 284 -8.85 7.14 12.46
C SER A 284 -7.85 6.90 13.59
N TRP A 285 -8.28 6.93 14.86
CA TRP A 285 -7.44 6.54 15.99
C TRP A 285 -6.94 5.10 15.88
N ALA A 286 -7.84 4.16 15.56
CA ALA A 286 -7.48 2.76 15.35
C ALA A 286 -6.57 2.55 14.14
N GLY A 287 -6.84 3.29 13.05
CA GLY A 287 -6.03 3.26 11.84
C GLY A 287 -4.62 3.81 12.08
N ALA A 288 -4.49 4.97 12.72
CA ALA A 288 -3.21 5.55 13.10
C ALA A 288 -2.38 4.59 13.98
N SER A 289 -3.03 3.98 14.98
CA SER A 289 -2.40 2.99 15.87
C SER A 289 -1.88 1.77 15.11
N LEU A 290 -2.68 1.22 14.20
CA LEU A 290 -2.26 0.09 13.36
C LEU A 290 -1.15 0.51 12.38
N GLY A 291 -1.29 1.65 11.73
CA GLY A 291 -0.37 2.14 10.71
C GLY A 291 1.02 2.38 11.24
N GLN A 292 1.13 3.09 12.36
CA GLN A 292 2.40 3.33 13.04
C GLN A 292 3.08 2.02 13.47
N ALA A 293 2.33 1.01 13.92
CA ALA A 293 2.91 -0.26 14.34
C ALA A 293 3.43 -1.07 13.13
N ILE A 294 2.68 -1.08 12.02
CA ILE A 294 3.11 -1.70 10.76
C ILE A 294 4.34 -1.00 10.19
N GLY A 295 4.37 0.33 10.18
CA GLY A 295 5.53 1.10 9.73
C GLY A 295 6.78 0.78 10.55
N GLY A 296 6.62 0.57 11.86
CA GLY A 296 7.68 0.04 12.73
C GLY A 296 8.22 -1.32 12.30
N ALA A 297 7.33 -2.28 12.05
CA ALA A 297 7.71 -3.61 11.59
C ALA A 297 8.43 -3.54 10.23
N ILE A 298 7.97 -2.71 9.30
CA ILE A 298 8.62 -2.49 8.01
C ILE A 298 10.02 -1.91 8.19
N LEU A 299 10.20 -0.89 9.05
CA LEU A 299 11.54 -0.36 9.37
C LEU A 299 12.45 -1.47 9.93
N GLY A 300 11.93 -2.35 10.79
CA GLY A 300 12.66 -3.53 11.27
C GLY A 300 13.07 -4.48 10.15
N ARG A 301 12.16 -4.80 9.22
CA ARG A 301 12.47 -5.59 8.01
C ARG A 301 13.52 -4.93 7.13
N CYS A 302 13.52 -3.60 7.05
CA CYS A 302 14.54 -2.82 6.35
C CYS A 302 15.89 -2.79 7.08
N GLY A 303 15.99 -3.30 8.32
CA GLY A 303 17.19 -3.17 9.16
C GLY A 303 17.41 -1.76 9.72
N ALA A 304 16.38 -0.91 9.68
CA ALA A 304 16.43 0.47 10.16
C ALA A 304 16.04 0.57 11.65
N ALA A 305 16.37 1.70 12.27
CA ALA A 305 15.98 1.98 13.64
C ALA A 305 14.45 2.06 13.78
N GLN A 306 13.91 1.42 14.82
CA GLN A 306 12.48 1.35 15.09
C GLN A 306 12.12 2.30 16.24
N SER A 307 11.19 3.22 16.02
CA SER A 307 10.62 4.11 17.06
C SER A 307 9.15 3.83 17.39
N ALA A 308 8.51 2.95 16.59
CA ALA A 308 7.13 2.55 16.74
C ALA A 308 6.86 1.77 18.05
N LYS A 309 5.63 1.90 18.55
CA LYS A 309 5.14 1.27 19.78
C LYS A 309 4.02 0.28 19.48
N SER A 310 3.88 -0.77 20.26
CA SER A 310 2.62 -1.51 20.26
C SER A 310 1.54 -0.67 20.94
N ILE A 311 0.29 -0.82 20.52
CA ILE A 311 -0.82 -0.01 21.05
C ILE A 311 -2.01 -0.90 21.39
N THR A 312 -2.60 -0.68 22.57
CA THR A 312 -3.96 -1.14 22.85
C THR A 312 -4.90 0.04 22.71
N TYR A 313 -5.91 -0.08 21.85
CA TYR A 313 -6.89 0.95 21.59
C TYR A 313 -8.30 0.52 22.01
N THR A 314 -8.87 1.27 22.95
CA THR A 314 -10.26 1.15 23.40
C THR A 314 -11.05 2.38 22.94
N PRO A 315 -11.91 2.27 21.92
CA PRO A 315 -12.65 3.41 21.39
C PRO A 315 -13.50 4.11 22.45
N ASN A 316 -13.51 5.44 22.40
CA ASN A 316 -14.38 6.29 23.20
C ASN A 316 -14.94 7.44 22.35
N ASN A 317 -15.83 8.25 22.91
CA ASN A 317 -16.52 9.29 22.16
C ASN A 317 -15.70 10.60 22.09
N THR A 318 -14.57 10.54 21.41
CA THR A 318 -13.69 11.69 21.15
C THR A 318 -13.53 11.93 19.64
N ASP A 319 -13.11 13.14 19.29
CA ASP A 319 -12.68 13.44 17.92
C ASP A 319 -11.22 12.98 17.70
N PHE A 320 -10.76 12.96 16.44
CA PHE A 320 -9.42 12.56 16.07
C PHE A 320 -8.48 13.75 15.92
N PHE A 321 -7.39 13.74 16.68
CA PHE A 321 -6.37 14.78 16.65
C PHE A 321 -4.98 14.15 16.45
N GLY A 322 -4.47 14.21 15.22
CA GLY A 322 -3.19 13.57 14.90
C GLY A 322 -1.99 14.05 15.73
N HIS A 323 -1.98 15.31 16.18
CA HIS A 323 -0.91 15.83 17.04
C HIS A 323 -0.95 15.25 18.46
N GLU A 324 -2.14 14.98 19.01
CA GLU A 324 -2.30 14.27 20.29
C GLU A 324 -1.89 12.81 20.16
N PHE A 325 -2.20 12.16 19.03
CA PHE A 325 -1.69 10.83 18.74
C PHE A 325 -0.16 10.80 18.70
N ASP A 326 0.47 11.75 18.00
CA ASP A 326 1.93 11.86 17.94
C ASP A 326 2.54 12.10 19.33
N ALA A 327 1.93 12.94 20.17
CA ALA A 327 2.34 13.21 21.54
C ALA A 327 2.25 11.93 22.41
N LEU A 328 1.15 11.19 22.34
CA LEU A 328 0.97 9.92 23.04
C LEU A 328 2.07 8.92 22.67
N VAL A 329 2.35 8.73 21.37
CA VAL A 329 3.40 7.80 20.90
C VAL A 329 4.79 8.25 21.33
N ALA A 330 5.04 9.56 21.39
CA ALA A 330 6.29 10.13 21.90
C ALA A 330 6.44 9.99 23.42
N GLY A 331 5.36 9.71 24.15
CA GLY A 331 5.33 9.69 25.62
C GLY A 331 5.18 11.07 26.24
N ASP A 332 4.74 12.05 25.47
CA ASP A 332 4.47 13.41 25.93
C ASP A 332 3.14 13.46 26.73
N PRO A 333 3.00 14.39 27.69
CA PRO A 333 1.77 14.50 28.49
C PRO A 333 0.56 14.90 27.65
N VAL A 334 -0.49 14.07 27.69
CA VAL A 334 -1.81 14.34 27.09
C VAL A 334 -2.88 14.23 28.18
N SER A 335 -3.68 15.29 28.37
CA SER A 335 -4.66 15.36 29.46
C SER A 335 -5.94 14.57 29.20
N THR A 336 -6.30 14.40 27.93
CA THR A 336 -7.53 13.74 27.51
C THR A 336 -7.27 12.26 27.33
N ASP A 337 -8.12 11.40 27.91
CA ASP A 337 -8.08 9.97 27.62
C ASP A 337 -8.71 9.71 26.24
N TYR A 338 -7.88 9.41 25.26
CA TYR A 338 -8.30 8.98 23.91
C TYR A 338 -8.43 7.46 23.80
N GLY A 339 -8.32 6.71 24.90
CA GLY A 339 -8.41 5.25 24.89
C GLY A 339 -7.20 4.55 24.28
N VAL A 340 -6.09 5.27 24.09
CA VAL A 340 -4.84 4.77 23.52
C VAL A 340 -3.86 4.46 24.65
N GLN A 341 -3.46 3.19 24.75
CA GLN A 341 -2.45 2.74 25.70
C GLN A 341 -1.20 2.32 24.95
N ILE A 342 -0.09 3.01 25.25
CA ILE A 342 1.22 2.76 24.64
C ILE A 342 1.89 1.57 25.31
N GLY A 343 2.33 0.62 24.49
CA GLY A 343 3.04 -0.60 24.90
C GLY A 343 4.54 -0.54 24.63
N ALA A 344 5.13 -1.72 24.48
CA ALA A 344 6.56 -1.87 24.19
C ALA A 344 6.94 -1.38 22.78
N ASN A 345 8.22 -1.22 22.51
CA ASN A 345 8.70 -0.97 21.15
C ASN A 345 8.30 -2.14 20.24
N VAL A 346 7.87 -1.82 19.02
CA VAL A 346 7.73 -2.83 17.96
C VAL A 346 9.09 -3.46 17.69
N GLN A 347 9.09 -4.78 17.48
CA GLN A 347 10.27 -5.56 17.15
C GLN A 347 9.99 -6.33 15.86
N SER A 348 10.98 -6.34 14.97
CA SER A 348 10.97 -7.13 13.76
C SER A 348 12.41 -7.41 13.31
N SER A 349 12.64 -8.62 12.81
CA SER A 349 13.89 -9.05 12.20
C SER A 349 14.07 -8.48 10.78
N GLN A 350 15.32 -8.32 10.35
CA GLN A 350 15.65 -7.85 9.00
C GLN A 350 15.31 -8.92 7.95
N SER A 351 14.67 -8.49 6.86
CA SER A 351 14.46 -9.31 5.66
C SER A 351 15.37 -8.86 4.54
N ASP A 352 16.00 -9.81 3.84
CA ASP A 352 16.90 -9.50 2.72
C ASP A 352 16.20 -8.70 1.61
N MET A 353 14.91 -8.95 1.37
CA MET A 353 14.14 -8.26 0.33
C MET A 353 13.84 -6.80 0.70
N PHE A 354 13.38 -6.55 1.93
CA PHE A 354 13.11 -5.19 2.42
C PHE A 354 14.40 -4.41 2.64
N HIS A 355 15.45 -5.06 3.13
CA HIS A 355 16.78 -4.47 3.26
C HIS A 355 17.35 -4.08 1.89
N TRP A 356 17.18 -4.91 0.85
CA TRP A 356 17.56 -4.54 -0.51
C TRP A 356 16.84 -3.27 -0.99
N LEU A 357 15.52 -3.18 -0.80
CA LEU A 357 14.73 -2.02 -1.22
C LEU A 357 15.15 -0.75 -0.45
N TRP A 358 15.35 -0.90 0.86
CA TRP A 358 15.83 0.18 1.73
C TRP A 358 17.18 0.73 1.28
N HIS A 359 18.16 -0.13 1.03
CA HIS A 359 19.49 0.30 0.53
C HIS A 359 19.42 0.99 -0.83
N LYS A 360 18.44 0.65 -1.67
CA LYS A 360 18.20 1.35 -2.93
C LYS A 360 17.60 2.73 -2.70
N ALA A 361 16.59 2.84 -1.83
CA ALA A 361 15.99 4.13 -1.46
C ALA A 361 16.98 5.06 -0.73
N LEU A 362 17.90 4.54 0.09
CA LEU A 362 18.95 5.34 0.73
C LEU A 362 19.86 6.06 -0.28
N LYS A 363 20.09 5.45 -1.45
CA LYS A 363 20.89 6.04 -2.53
C LYS A 363 20.15 7.11 -3.34
N GLU A 364 18.86 7.30 -3.08
CA GLU A 364 18.04 8.35 -3.69
C GLU A 364 17.96 9.60 -2.79
N ALA A 365 18.83 9.68 -1.77
CA ALA A 365 18.96 10.87 -0.92
C ALA A 365 19.29 12.11 -1.74
N HIS A 366 18.80 13.28 -1.31
CA HIS A 366 19.13 14.57 -1.93
C HIS A 366 20.56 15.07 -1.58
N THR A 367 21.51 14.17 -1.33
CA THR A 367 22.92 14.51 -1.10
C THR A 367 23.68 14.47 -2.43
N GLY A 368 24.57 15.44 -2.64
CA GLY A 368 25.31 15.61 -3.90
C GLY A 368 26.48 14.64 -4.11
N ASP A 369 26.63 13.60 -3.27
CA ASP A 369 27.91 12.89 -3.17
C ASP A 369 28.04 11.62 -4.03
N ASP A 370 26.97 11.15 -4.67
CA ASP A 370 27.06 10.07 -5.67
C ASP A 370 26.54 10.53 -7.04
N GLY A 371 27.30 11.43 -7.67
CA GLY A 371 27.50 11.49 -9.12
C GLY A 371 26.25 11.53 -10.02
N ALA A 372 26.00 12.74 -10.54
CA ALA A 372 25.12 13.09 -11.67
C ALA A 372 23.64 13.33 -11.31
N MET A 373 23.35 14.58 -10.92
CA MET A 373 22.22 15.26 -11.54
C MET A 373 22.54 15.46 -13.02
N VAL A 374 21.92 14.65 -13.88
CA VAL A 374 21.67 14.97 -15.29
C VAL A 374 20.18 14.87 -15.52
#